data_AF-A0A517LLC4-F1
#
_entry.id   AF-A0A517LLC4-F1
#
_cell.length_a   1.000
_cell.length_b   1.000
_cell.length_c   1.000
_cell.angle_alpha   90.00
_cell.angle_beta   90.00
_cell.angle_gamma   90.00
#
_symmetry.space_group_name_H-M   'P 1'
#
loop_
_entity.id
_entity.type
_entity.pdbx_description
1 polymer ?
#
loop_
_entity_poly.entity_id
_entity_poly.type
_entity_poly.pdbx_seq_one_letter_code
_entity_poly.pdbx_strand_id
1 'polypeptide(L)' 'MLDVRWKEPLSSDALEQTVDAVDDKTYIMFDSEVQSVSDVFKAFALGAKYVFVGRLWMWGLSIMGQRCYEGSPQ' A
#
# COMPACT_ATOMS: atom_id res chain seq x y z
N MET A 1 31.86 -17.75 -3.45
CA MET A 1 30.96 -17.31 -2.38
C MET A 1 30.69 -15.83 -2.59
N LEU A 2 29.74 -15.50 -3.45
CA LEU A 2 29.31 -14.12 -3.69
C LEU A 2 27.97 -13.96 -2.99
N ASP A 3 27.95 -13.14 -1.94
CA ASP A 3 26.71 -12.69 -1.31
C ASP A 3 26.05 -11.69 -2.27
N VAL A 4 25.29 -12.22 -3.23
CA VAL A 4 24.36 -11.44 -4.06
C VAL A 4 23.13 -11.13 -3.22
N ARG A 5 23.28 -10.24 -2.23
CA ARG A 5 22.13 -9.54 -1.65
C ARG A 5 21.71 -8.47 -2.64
N TRP A 6 20.83 -8.83 -3.58
CA TRP A 6 20.00 -7.85 -4.26
C TRP A 6 19.10 -7.21 -3.19
N LYS A 7 19.47 -6.02 -2.74
CA LYS A 7 18.65 -5.25 -1.79
C LYS A 7 17.66 -4.46 -2.62
N GLU A 8 16.51 -5.07 -2.87
CA GLU A 8 15.38 -4.38 -3.50
C GLU A 8 14.94 -3.22 -2.58
N PRO A 9 14.69 -2.02 -3.13
CA PRO A 9 14.22 -0.90 -2.34
C PRO A 9 12.87 -1.25 -1.71
N LEU A 10 12.64 -0.77 -0.50
CA LEU A 10 11.31 -0.87 0.09
C LEU A 10 10.32 -0.15 -0.82
N SER A 11 9.08 -0.63 -0.89
CA SER A 11 8.10 -0.04 -1.81
C SER A 11 7.82 1.45 -1.52
N SER A 12 8.05 1.92 -0.29
CA SER A 12 7.99 3.35 0.06
C SER A 12 9.09 4.16 -0.62
N ASP A 13 10.30 3.62 -0.67
CA ASP A 13 11.47 4.27 -1.26
C ASP A 13 11.33 4.28 -2.79
N ALA A 14 10.74 3.22 -3.34
CA ALA A 14 10.37 3.14 -4.75
C ALA A 14 9.24 4.12 -5.11
N LEU A 15 8.29 4.35 -4.20
CA LEU A 15 7.21 5.33 -4.40
C LEU A 15 7.78 6.75 -4.54
N GLU A 16 8.67 7.15 -3.63
CA GLU A 16 9.32 8.47 -3.67
C GLU A 16 10.08 8.68 -4.99
N GLN A 17 10.90 7.70 -5.40
CA GLN A 17 11.61 7.75 -6.68
C GLN A 17 10.68 7.82 -7.90
N THR A 18 9.54 7.14 -7.83
CA THR A 18 8.57 7.14 -8.93
C THR A 18 7.87 8.48 -9.03
N VAL A 19 7.52 9.10 -7.89
CA VAL A 19 6.88 10.41 -7.83
C VAL A 19 7.80 11.48 -8.41
N ASP A 20 9.07 11.48 -8.00
CA ASP A 20 10.08 12.41 -8.52
C ASP A 20 10.29 12.26 -10.05
N ALA A 21 10.22 11.03 -10.57
CA ALA A 21 10.45 10.76 -11.99
C ALA A 21 9.24 11.08 -12.88
N VAL A 22 8.02 10.85 -12.37
CA VAL A 22 6.78 10.93 -13.14
C VAL A 22 6.17 12.33 -13.10
N ASP A 23 6.33 13.06 -11.99
CA ASP A 23 5.71 14.37 -11.77
C ASP A 23 4.18 14.31 -12.01
N ASP A 24 3.54 15.40 -12.43
CA ASP A 24 2.09 15.48 -12.65
C ASP A 24 1.57 14.80 -13.93
N LYS A 25 2.36 13.92 -14.56
CA LYS A 25 2.02 13.34 -15.88
C LYS A 25 0.96 12.23 -15.80
N THR A 26 0.81 11.57 -14.65
CA THR A 26 -0.20 10.52 -14.46
C THR A 26 -0.50 10.30 -12.97
N TYR A 27 -1.53 9.48 -12.69
CA TYR A 27 -1.84 9.07 -11.33
C TYR A 27 -0.92 7.94 -10.87
N ILE A 28 -0.26 8.16 -9.74
CA ILE A 28 0.53 7.15 -9.05
C ILE A 28 -0.36 6.44 -8.04
N MET A 29 -0.28 5.11 -8.00
CA MET A 29 -1.04 4.28 -7.09
C MET A 29 -0.08 3.43 -6.26
N PHE A 30 -0.45 3.13 -5.01
CA PHE A 30 0.41 2.42 -4.07
C PHE A 30 -0.29 1.18 -3.50
N ASP A 31 0.36 0.03 -3.55
CA ASP A 31 -0.07 -1.22 -2.89
C ASP A 31 1.15 -1.88 -2.25
N SER A 32 1.49 -1.49 -1.03
CA SER A 32 2.53 -2.20 -0.29
C SER A 32 2.29 -2.15 1.21
N GLU A 33 2.04 -3.33 1.75
CA GLU A 33 2.10 -3.67 3.17
C GLU A 33 1.39 -2.70 4.12
N VAL A 34 0.35 -2.03 3.62
CA VAL A 34 -0.47 -1.10 4.37
C VAL A 34 -1.12 -1.87 5.52
N GLN A 35 -0.67 -1.59 6.74
CA GLN A 35 -1.10 -2.28 7.95
C GLN A 35 -1.78 -1.33 8.94
N SER A 36 -1.53 -0.03 8.79
CA SER A 36 -2.10 1.01 9.64
C SER A 36 -2.55 2.22 8.84
N VAL A 37 -3.38 3.06 9.47
CA VAL A 37 -3.77 4.37 8.94
C VAL A 37 -2.56 5.26 8.69
N SER A 38 -1.49 5.12 9.49
CA SER A 38 -0.28 5.91 9.33
C SER A 38 0.45 5.63 8.02
N ASP A 39 0.38 4.39 7.52
CA ASP A 39 1.01 3.99 6.27
C ASP A 39 0.25 4.56 5.07
N VAL A 40 -1.09 4.58 5.15
CA VAL A 40 -1.95 5.27 4.17
C VAL A 40 -1.61 6.77 4.12
N PHE A 41 -1.48 7.41 5.28
CA PHE A 41 -1.14 8.83 5.36
C PHE A 41 0.24 9.13 4.77
N LYS A 42 1.24 8.29 5.04
CA LYS A 42 2.58 8.43 4.43
C LYS A 42 2.53 8.28 2.92
N ALA A 43 1.81 7.28 2.40
CA ALA A 43 1.68 7.08 0.96
C ALA A 43 1.03 8.28 0.26
N PHE A 44 0.00 8.88 0.86
CA PHE A 44 -0.59 10.12 0.34
C PHE A 44 0.38 11.31 0.43
N ALA A 45 1.11 11.44 1.54
CA ALA A 45 2.11 12.50 1.70
C ALA A 45 3.26 12.40 0.67
N LEU A 46 3.59 11.17 0.25
CA LEU A 46 4.59 10.89 -0.78
C LEU A 46 4.05 11.08 -2.21
N GLY A 47 2.76 11.36 -2.41
CA GLY A 47 2.20 11.66 -3.73
C GLY A 47 1.40 10.53 -4.39
N ALA A 48 1.12 9.42 -3.68
CA ALA A 48 0.17 8.44 -4.18
C ALA A 48 -1.24 9.06 -4.26
N LYS A 49 -1.99 8.77 -5.33
CA LYS A 49 -3.38 9.18 -5.48
C LYS A 49 -4.36 8.18 -4.88
N TYR A 50 -4.02 6.90 -4.97
CA TYR A 50 -4.81 5.79 -4.44
C TYR A 50 -3.90 4.82 -3.70
N VAL A 51 -4.43 4.26 -2.61
CA VAL A 51 -3.76 3.27 -1.78
C VAL A 51 -4.62 2.02 -1.72
N PHE A 52 -4.05 0.87 -2.07
CA PHE A 52 -4.73 -0.42 -2.09
C PHE A 52 -4.44 -1.21 -0.81
N VAL A 53 -5.39 -2.07 -0.46
CA VAL A 53 -5.33 -2.92 0.74
C VAL A 53 -5.64 -4.36 0.33
N GLY A 54 -4.60 -5.17 0.14
CA GLY A 54 -4.74 -6.58 -0.26
C GLY A 54 -4.98 -7.53 0.92
N ARG A 55 -3.92 -7.86 1.67
CA ARG A 55 -3.95 -8.95 2.68
C ARG A 55 -4.94 -8.70 3.81
N LEU A 56 -5.07 -7.47 4.30
CA LEU A 56 -6.04 -7.16 5.35
C LEU A 56 -7.49 -7.42 4.91
N TRP A 57 -7.79 -7.15 3.63
CA TRP A 57 -9.11 -7.46 3.06
C TRP A 57 -9.37 -8.96 3.05
N MET A 58 -8.38 -9.75 2.62
CA MET A 58 -8.46 -11.21 2.63
C MET A 58 -8.61 -11.78 4.04
N TRP A 59 -7.91 -11.23 5.03
CA TRP A 59 -8.04 -11.67 6.42
C TRP A 59 -9.42 -11.35 6.99
N GLY A 60 -9.94 -10.13 6.76
CA GLY A 60 -11.28 -9.74 7.19
C GLY A 60 -12.35 -10.66 6.61
N LEU A 61 -12.28 -10.94 5.31
CA LEU A 61 -13.18 -11.87 4.62
C LEU A 61 -13.05 -13.30 5.14
N SER A 62 -11.84 -13.78 5.43
CA SER A 62 -11.64 -15.16 5.89
C SER A 62 -12.17 -15.39 7.31
N ILE A 63 -12.18 -14.35 8.15
CA ILE A 63 -12.63 -14.45 9.54
C ILE A 63 -14.14 -14.21 9.67
N MET A 64 -14.67 -13.17 9.01
CA MET A 64 -16.06 -12.71 9.21
C MET A 64 -16.93 -12.78 7.93
N GLY A 65 -16.36 -13.22 6.80
CA GLY A 65 -17.06 -13.18 5.51
C GLY A 65 -17.48 -11.76 5.15
N GLN A 66 -18.65 -11.63 4.50
CA GLN A 66 -19.22 -10.35 4.09
C GLN A 66 -19.41 -9.35 5.25
N ARG A 67 -19.68 -9.86 6.47
CA ARG A 67 -19.89 -9.04 7.65
C ARG A 67 -18.67 -8.19 8.04
N CYS A 68 -17.49 -8.48 7.51
CA CYS A 68 -16.29 -7.69 7.80
C CYS A 68 -16.38 -6.24 7.31
N TYR A 69 -17.24 -5.94 6.33
CA TYR A 69 -17.39 -4.60 5.76
C TYR A 69 -18.82 -4.04 5.78
N GLU A 70 -19.83 -4.87 6.04
CA GLU A 70 -21.23 -4.43 6.12
C GLU A 70 -21.56 -3.62 7.37
N GLY A 71 -20.72 -3.71 8.41
CA GLY A 71 -20.99 -3.12 9.73
C GLY A 71 -22.01 -3.94 10.53
N SER A 72 -22.05 -3.71 11.84
CA SER A 72 -23.05 -4.36 12.71
C SER A 72 -24.44 -3.84 12.37
N PRO A 73 -25.49 -4.69 12.33
CA PRO A 73 -26.86 -4.21 12.31
C PRO A 73 -27.06 -3.35 13.56
N GLN A 74 -27.52 -2.11 13.36
CA GLN A 74 -27.91 -1.20 14.43
C GLN A 74 -29.16 -1.73 15.14
#